data_AF-A0A3P1S679-F1
#
_entry.id   AF-A0A3P1S679-F1
#
_cell.length_a   1.000
_cell.length_b   1.000
_cell.length_c   1.000
_cell.angle_alpha   90.00
_cell.angle_beta   90.00
_cell.angle_gamma   90.00
#
_symmetry.space_group_name_H-M   'P 1'
#
loop_
_entity.id
_entity.type
_entity.pdbx_description
1 polymer ?
#
loop_
_entity_poly.entity_id
_entity_poly.type
_entity_poly.pdbx_seq_one_letter_code
_entity_poly.pdbx_strand_id
1 'polypeptide(L)'
;MDKKVYLKDYENEKYEAVIKDFEKVVALICEVITGDEVLKIIYESGYIDVIDSDWLSGKLRRNDYRDAEYIIPLNLIDEFTSFEGDWVDRMFHIRKLKEEGNRREK
;
A
#
# COMPACT_ATOMS: atom_id res chain seq x y z
N MET A 1 -17.59 3.67 -4.51
CA MET A 1 -17.49 2.44 -3.68
C MET A 1 -16.23 2.56 -2.85
N ASP A 2 -16.35 2.26 -1.57
CA ASP A 2 -15.19 2.29 -0.67
C ASP A 2 -14.43 0.96 -0.72
N LYS A 3 -13.11 1.03 -0.54
CA LYS A 3 -12.22 -0.13 -0.55
C LYS A 3 -11.47 -0.22 0.77
N LYS A 4 -11.60 -1.37 1.44
CA LYS A 4 -10.87 -1.69 2.66
C LYS A 4 -9.42 -2.07 2.31
N VAL A 5 -8.46 -1.55 3.07
CA VAL A 5 -7.03 -1.85 2.93
C VAL A 5 -6.41 -2.05 4.31
N TYR A 6 -5.36 -2.88 4.39
CA TYR A 6 -4.56 -3.04 5.60
C TYR A 6 -3.13 -2.60 5.32
N LEU A 7 -2.62 -1.70 6.15
CA LEU A 7 -1.21 -1.30 6.18
C LEU A 7 -0.52 -1.98 7.36
N LYS A 8 0.78 -2.22 7.24
CA LYS A 8 1.59 -2.78 8.33
C LYS A 8 2.56 -1.75 8.90
N ASP A 9 2.72 -1.77 10.21
CA ASP A 9 3.82 -1.08 10.87
C ASP A 9 5.12 -1.90 10.82
N TYR A 10 6.19 -1.36 11.39
CA TYR A 10 7.48 -2.04 11.50
C TYR A 10 7.44 -3.32 12.36
N GLU A 11 6.43 -3.49 13.23
CA GLU A 11 6.19 -4.70 14.02
C GLU A 11 5.35 -5.74 13.23
N ASN A 12 4.98 -5.42 11.99
CA ASN A 12 4.07 -6.16 11.12
C ASN A 12 2.62 -6.23 11.63
N GLU A 13 2.23 -5.36 12.55
CA GLU A 13 0.85 -5.22 13.01
C GLU A 13 0.00 -4.62 11.89
N LYS A 14 -1.18 -5.20 11.63
CA LYS A 14 -2.09 -4.78 10.54
C LYS A 14 -3.07 -3.74 11.05
N TYR A 15 -3.11 -2.60 10.36
CA TYR A 15 -4.06 -1.52 10.64
C TYR A 15 -5.02 -1.32 9.49
N GLU A 16 -6.29 -1.26 9.84
CA GLU A 16 -7.38 -1.07 8.90
C GLU A 16 -7.50 0.38 8.46
N ALA A 17 -7.66 0.58 7.15
CA ALA A 17 -8.09 1.84 6.59
C ALA A 17 -9.08 1.65 5.45
N VAL A 18 -9.74 2.74 5.07
CA VAL A 18 -10.74 2.77 4.01
C VAL A 18 -10.34 3.82 2.99
N ILE A 19 -10.15 3.37 1.75
CA ILE A 19 -10.01 4.22 0.58
C ILE A 19 -11.41 4.55 0.08
N LYS A 20 -11.79 5.82 0.12
CA LYS A 20 -13.11 6.27 -0.34
C LYS A 20 -13.13 6.38 -1.86
N ASP A 21 -14.29 6.21 -2.48
CA ASP A 21 -14.46 6.41 -3.94
C ASP A 21 -13.39 5.69 -4.80
N PHE A 22 -13.11 4.41 -4.51
CA PHE A 22 -12.01 3.65 -5.09
C PHE A 22 -12.04 3.59 -6.63
N GLU A 23 -13.22 3.65 -7.23
CA GLU A 23 -13.42 3.73 -8.68
C GLU A 23 -12.81 4.97 -9.32
N LYS A 24 -12.55 6.03 -8.54
CA LYS A 24 -11.89 7.27 -9.01
C LYS A 24 -10.39 7.25 -8.76
N VAL A 25 -9.81 6.16 -8.26
CA VAL A 25 -8.38 6.05 -7.98
C VAL A 25 -7.64 5.67 -9.27
N VAL A 26 -6.58 6.40 -9.60
CA VAL A 26 -5.74 6.15 -10.79
C VAL A 26 -4.40 5.51 -10.44
N ALA A 27 -3.92 5.69 -9.20
CA ALA A 27 -2.68 5.07 -8.75
C ALA A 27 -2.67 4.86 -7.24
N LEU A 28 -2.00 3.78 -6.84
CA LEU A 28 -1.67 3.46 -5.45
C LEU A 28 -0.16 3.29 -5.36
N ILE A 29 0.47 4.00 -4.44
CA ILE A 29 1.92 3.93 -4.21
C ILE A 29 2.12 3.63 -2.74
N CYS A 30 2.77 2.51 -2.44
CA CYS A 30 3.20 2.19 -1.08
C CYS A 30 4.64 2.66 -0.90
N GLU A 31 4.84 3.52 0.08
CA GLU A 31 6.14 3.89 0.61
C GLU A 31 6.36 3.13 1.91
N VAL A 32 7.61 2.74 2.16
CA VAL A 32 8.03 2.16 3.43
C VAL A 32 8.96 3.15 4.10
N ILE A 33 8.59 3.58 5.32
CA ILE A 33 9.35 4.52 6.12
C ILE A 33 9.67 3.88 7.48
N THR A 34 10.92 3.50 7.68
CA THR A 34 11.42 2.80 8.88
C THR A 34 10.64 1.50 9.16
N GLY A 35 10.29 0.78 8.09
CA GLY A 35 9.48 -0.44 8.14
C GLY A 35 7.97 -0.23 8.15
N ASP A 36 7.48 0.99 8.41
CA ASP A 36 6.06 1.31 8.40
C ASP A 36 5.56 1.62 6.98
N GLU A 37 4.39 1.11 6.63
CA GLU A 37 3.78 1.38 5.34
C GLU A 37 2.96 2.66 5.32
N VAL A 38 3.16 3.41 4.24
CA VAL A 38 2.44 4.64 3.91
C VAL A 38 1.85 4.49 2.51
N LEU A 39 0.53 4.52 2.41
CA LEU A 39 -0.18 4.41 1.15
C LEU A 39 -0.58 5.78 0.63
N LYS A 40 -0.01 6.17 -0.50
CA LYS A 40 -0.41 7.34 -1.29
C LYS A 40 -1.44 6.92 -2.33
N ILE A 41 -2.57 7.62 -2.35
CA ILE A 41 -3.71 7.35 -3.22
C ILE A 41 -3.91 8.57 -4.11
N ILE A 42 -3.82 8.37 -5.42
CA ILE A 42 -4.00 9.45 -6.41
C ILE A 42 -5.36 9.25 -7.08
N TYR A 43 -6.19 10.27 -7.05
CA TYR A 43 -7.52 10.27 -7.67
C TYR A 43 -7.52 10.94 -9.05
N GLU A 44 -8.50 10.63 -9.88
CA GLU A 44 -8.71 11.23 -11.21
C GLU A 44 -8.78 12.76 -11.17
N SER A 45 -9.26 13.33 -10.07
CA SER A 45 -9.33 14.78 -9.85
C SER A 45 -7.96 15.44 -9.66
N GLY A 46 -6.90 14.65 -9.48
CA GLY A 46 -5.58 15.11 -9.04
C GLY A 46 -5.45 15.26 -7.52
N TYR A 47 -6.52 15.01 -6.75
CA TYR A 47 -6.43 14.94 -5.29
C TYR A 47 -5.53 13.77 -4.87
N ILE A 48 -4.74 13.99 -3.81
CA ILE A 48 -3.86 12.98 -3.23
C ILE A 48 -4.25 12.81 -1.77
N ASP A 49 -4.55 11.57 -1.39
CA ASP A 49 -4.77 11.15 -0.02
C ASP A 49 -3.60 10.28 0.45
N VAL A 50 -3.29 10.34 1.74
CA VAL A 50 -2.17 9.61 2.34
C VAL A 50 -2.63 8.94 3.62
N ILE A 51 -2.47 7.62 3.67
CA ILE A 51 -2.79 6.80 4.82
C ILE A 51 -1.48 6.24 5.36
N ASP A 52 -1.19 6.50 6.63
CA ASP A 52 0.05 6.08 7.28
C ASP A 52 -0.26 5.08 8.41
N SER A 53 0.39 3.91 8.38
CA SER A 53 0.26 2.91 9.45
C SER A 53 0.66 3.46 10.81
N ASP A 54 1.58 4.43 10.86
CA ASP A 54 1.99 5.11 12.09
C ASP A 54 0.83 5.89 12.73
N TRP A 55 0.04 6.60 11.91
CA TRP A 55 -1.13 7.33 12.39
C TRP A 55 -2.25 6.40 12.81
N LEU A 56 -2.41 5.28 12.12
CA LEU A 56 -3.41 4.27 12.47
C LEU A 56 -3.06 3.51 13.75
N SER A 57 -1.77 3.28 14.01
CA SER A 57 -1.26 2.65 15.23
C SER A 57 -1.31 3.55 16.45
N GLY A 58 -1.24 4.87 16.24
CA GLY A 58 -1.07 5.86 17.31
C GLY A 58 0.33 5.83 17.94
N LYS A 59 1.29 5.09 17.37
CA LYS A 59 2.66 4.92 17.87
C LYS A 59 3.66 5.70 17.01
N LEU A 60 3.64 7.02 17.09
CA LEU A 60 4.49 7.92 16.28
C LEU A 60 5.93 7.41 16.09
N ARG A 61 6.34 7.27 14.82
CA ARG A 61 7.71 6.95 14.42
C ARG A 61 8.68 7.97 15.02
N ARG A 62 9.83 7.48 15.48
CA ARG A 62 10.88 8.35 16.05
C ARG A 62 11.83 8.91 14.99
N ASN A 63 11.99 8.21 13.87
CA ASN A 63 12.85 8.57 12.76
C ASN A 63 12.13 8.24 11.44
N ASP A 64 12.33 9.06 10.41
CA ASP A 64 11.76 8.84 9.08
C ASP A 64 12.87 8.50 8.07
N TYR A 65 13.24 7.23 8.00
CA TYR A 65 14.10 6.70 6.94
C TYR A 65 13.26 6.07 5.83
N ARG A 66 13.40 6.53 4.59
CA ARG A 66 12.71 5.95 3.44
C ARG A 66 13.41 4.68 2.98
N ASP A 67 12.79 3.52 3.23
CA ASP A 67 13.35 2.21 2.91
C ASP A 67 13.03 1.78 1.48
N ALA A 68 11.79 2.01 1.03
CA ALA A 68 11.32 1.57 -0.27
C ALA A 68 10.14 2.39 -0.80
N GLU A 69 9.90 2.27 -2.10
CA GLU A 69 8.70 2.74 -2.78
C GLU A 69 8.32 1.73 -3.87
N TYR A 70 7.03 1.41 -3.99
CA TYR A 70 6.52 0.59 -5.09
C TYR A 70 5.05 0.91 -5.42
N ILE A 71 4.72 0.76 -6.70
CA ILE A 71 3.35 0.93 -7.21
C ILE A 71 2.57 -0.34 -6.97
N ILE A 72 1.37 -0.22 -6.40
CA ILE A 72 0.40 -1.30 -6.28
C ILE A 72 -0.59 -1.17 -7.46
N PRO A 73 -0.61 -2.13 -8.40
CA PRO A 73 -1.68 -2.18 -9.40
C PRO A 73 -3.05 -2.24 -8.73
N LEU A 74 -4.02 -1.45 -9.21
CA LEU A 74 -5.34 -1.34 -8.57
C LEU A 74 -6.06 -2.69 -8.43
N ASN A 75 -5.87 -3.59 -9.40
CA ASN A 75 -6.41 -4.95 -9.39
C ASN A 75 -5.73 -5.89 -8.38
N LEU A 76 -4.58 -5.50 -7.82
CA LEU A 76 -3.83 -6.27 -6.81
C LEU A 76 -4.01 -5.70 -5.40
N ILE A 77 -4.89 -4.73 -5.18
CA ILE A 77 -5.10 -4.14 -3.85
C ILE A 77 -5.62 -5.17 -2.83
N ASP A 78 -6.44 -6.13 -3.28
CA ASP A 78 -6.93 -7.20 -2.41
C ASP A 78 -5.79 -8.13 -1.99
N GLU A 79 -4.93 -8.51 -2.94
CA GLU A 79 -3.75 -9.32 -2.66
C GLU A 79 -2.80 -8.60 -1.70
N PHE A 80 -2.53 -7.31 -1.95
CA PHE A 80 -1.73 -6.47 -1.07
C PHE A 80 -2.27 -6.47 0.38
N THR A 81 -3.59 -6.39 0.51
CA THR A 81 -4.32 -6.32 1.78
C THR A 81 -4.33 -7.65 2.52
N SER A 82 -4.43 -8.77 1.80
CA SER A 82 -4.49 -10.12 2.39
C SER A 82 -3.13 -10.75 2.65
N PHE A 83 -2.06 -10.27 1.99
CA PHE A 83 -0.75 -10.91 2.05
C PHE A 83 -0.20 -11.04 3.48
N GLU A 84 0.24 -12.25 3.81
CA GLU A 84 0.91 -12.59 5.07
C GLU A 84 2.43 -12.63 4.84
N GLY A 85 3.19 -11.93 5.70
CA GLY A 85 4.62 -11.65 5.52
C GLY A 85 4.94 -10.19 5.81
N ASP A 86 6.22 -9.81 5.80
CA ASP A 86 6.60 -8.43 6.07
C ASP A 86 6.42 -7.51 4.84
N TRP A 87 6.81 -6.24 4.97
CA TRP A 87 6.75 -5.28 3.85
C TRP A 87 7.67 -5.68 2.69
N VAL A 88 8.80 -6.34 2.95
CA VAL A 88 9.77 -6.80 1.94
C VAL A 88 9.15 -7.92 1.11
N ASP A 89 8.63 -8.94 1.80
CA ASP A 89 7.97 -10.09 1.20
C ASP A 89 6.80 -9.64 0.31
N ARG A 90 5.97 -8.74 0.84
CA ARG A 90 4.80 -8.21 0.13
C ARG A 90 5.20 -7.38 -1.08
N MET A 91 6.22 -6.53 -0.97
CA MET A 91 6.76 -5.77 -2.10
C MET A 91 7.21 -6.72 -3.22
N PHE A 92 7.96 -7.76 -2.90
CA PHE A 92 8.40 -8.74 -3.90
C PHE A 92 7.24 -9.52 -4.50
N HIS A 93 6.27 -9.91 -3.68
CA HIS A 93 5.07 -10.62 -4.13
C HIS A 93 4.26 -9.79 -5.15
N ILE A 94 3.94 -8.53 -4.83
CA ILE A 94 3.19 -7.63 -5.72
C ILE A 94 3.97 -7.35 -7.01
N ARG A 95 5.30 -7.14 -6.92
CA ARG A 95 6.15 -6.96 -8.11
C ARG A 95 6.11 -8.18 -9.02
N LYS A 96 6.21 -9.39 -8.45
CA LYS A 96 6.15 -10.64 -9.22
C LYS A 96 4.80 -10.80 -9.92
N LEU A 97 3.68 -10.58 -9.23
CA LEU A 97 2.35 -10.67 -9.83
C LEU A 97 2.13 -9.65 -10.96
N LYS A 98 2.64 -8.43 -10.78
CA LYS A 98 2.63 -7.41 -11.83
C LYS A 98 3.38 -7.88 -13.08
N GLU A 99 4.56 -8.49 -12.92
CA GLU A 99 5.33 -9.02 -14.04
C GLU A 99 4.65 -10.21 -14.73
N GLU A 100 4.03 -11.11 -13.97
CA GLU A 100 3.29 -12.25 -14.51
C GLU A 100 2.03 -11.84 -15.27
N GLY A 101 1.29 -10.84 -14.77
CA GLY A 101 0.15 -10.24 -15.46
C GLY A 101 0.54 -9.66 -16.82
N ASN A 102 1.60 -8.86 -16.85
CA ASN A 102 2.13 -8.25 -18.08
C ASN A 102 2.59 -9.28 -19.14
N ARG A 103 2.94 -10.51 -18.72
CA ARG A 103 3.33 -11.59 -19.64
C ARG A 103 2.14 -12.32 -20.25
N ARG A 104 0.99 -12.31 -19.59
CA ARG A 104 -0.24 -12.98 -20.08
C ARG A 104 -1.03 -12.11 -21.06
N GLU A 105 -0.78 -10.81 -21.09
CA GLU A 105 -1.40 -9.84 -22.00
C GLU A 105 -0.60 -9.62 -23.31
N LYS A 106 0.54 -10.30 -23.47
CA LYS A 106 1.37 -10.30 -24.69
C LYS A 106 1.22 -11.60 -25.45
#